data_AF-A0A846Y5G6-F1
#
_entry.id   AF-A0A846Y5G6-F1
#
_cell.length_a   1.000
_cell.length_b   1.000
_cell.length_c   1.000
_cell.angle_alpha   90.00
_cell.angle_beta   90.00
_cell.angle_gamma   90.00
#
_symmetry.space_group_name_H-M   'P 1'
#
loop_
_entity.id
_entity.type
_entity.pdbx_description
1 polymer ?
#
loop_
_entity_poly.entity_id
_entity_poly.type
_entity_poly.pdbx_seq_one_letter_code
_entity_poly.pdbx_strand_id
1 'polypeptide(L)'
;MTRTGTRVSGTAFDEELFVRATVESSGRCPARADYIEICFATTEGRWKWCFPEPDPADALDEPITALAFTLDQYGAQAHPIVDGTIGPAILSASALPMVLAGTPVHIARRLVLLCR
;
A
#
# COMPACT_ATOMS: atom_id res chain seq x y z
N MET A 1 -14.72 -10.92 -33.35
CA MET A 1 -14.58 -11.43 -31.97
C MET A 1 -14.31 -10.25 -31.06
N THR A 2 -15.36 -9.67 -30.49
CA THR A 2 -15.29 -8.51 -29.60
C THR A 2 -14.99 -9.03 -28.20
N ARG A 3 -13.75 -8.85 -27.73
CA ARG A 3 -13.36 -9.26 -26.38
C ARG A 3 -13.96 -8.25 -25.41
N THR A 4 -15.10 -8.61 -24.81
CA THR A 4 -15.77 -7.87 -23.76
C THR A 4 -14.76 -7.62 -22.64
N GLY A 5 -14.30 -6.38 -22.50
CA GLY A 5 -13.44 -5.98 -21.39
C GLY A 5 -14.24 -6.10 -20.11
N THR A 6 -13.87 -7.04 -19.25
CA THR A 6 -14.36 -7.09 -17.88
C THR A 6 -14.00 -5.76 -17.22
N ARG A 7 -14.99 -4.88 -17.06
CA ARG A 7 -14.82 -3.60 -16.38
C ARG A 7 -14.60 -3.94 -14.91
N VAL A 8 -13.33 -4.00 -14.50
CA VAL A 8 -12.98 -4.12 -13.07
C VAL A 8 -13.60 -2.90 -12.39
N SER A 9 -14.61 -3.12 -11.56
CA SER A 9 -15.20 -2.07 -10.71
C SER A 9 -14.17 -1.71 -9.65
N GLY A 10 -13.24 -0.84 -9.98
CA GLY A 10 -12.43 -0.17 -8.97
C GLY A 10 -13.20 1.02 -8.40
N THR A 11 -12.93 1.35 -7.14
CA THR A 11 -13.49 2.53 -6.49
C THR A 11 -12.68 3.75 -6.90
N ALA A 12 -13.32 4.90 -7.17
CA ALA A 12 -12.58 6.13 -7.45
C ALA A 12 -11.66 6.46 -6.26
N PHE A 13 -10.41 6.84 -6.55
CA PHE A 13 -9.50 7.33 -5.53
C PHE A 13 -9.97 8.71 -5.04
N ASP A 14 -9.94 8.90 -3.72
CA ASP A 14 -10.43 10.11 -3.06
C ASP A 14 -9.35 10.69 -2.15
N GLU A 15 -8.80 11.84 -2.53
CA GLU A 15 -7.76 12.55 -1.78
C GLU A 15 -8.22 13.06 -0.40
N GLU A 16 -9.53 13.10 -0.14
CA GLU A 16 -10.07 13.41 1.19
C GLU A 16 -9.97 12.22 2.14
N LEU A 17 -10.06 10.98 1.63
CA LEU A 17 -10.00 9.76 2.43
C LEU A 17 -8.58 9.24 2.64
N PHE A 18 -7.65 9.66 1.79
CA PHE A 18 -6.26 9.25 1.81
C PHE A 18 -5.33 10.44 2.05
N VAL A 19 -4.13 10.16 2.57
CA VAL A 19 -3.07 11.15 2.73
C VAL A 19 -1.78 10.60 2.12
N ARG A 20 -1.07 11.45 1.38
CA ARG A 20 0.21 11.06 0.80
C ARG A 20 1.22 10.77 1.89
N ALA A 21 1.98 9.70 1.69
CA ALA A 21 2.95 9.20 2.64
C ALA A 21 4.35 9.13 2.01
N THR A 22 5.36 9.30 2.84
CA THR A 22 6.77 9.06 2.49
C THR A 22 7.34 8.04 3.46
N VAL A 23 8.13 7.10 2.95
CA VAL A 23 8.87 6.16 3.80
C VAL A 23 9.92 6.96 4.58
N GLU A 24 9.77 7.03 5.90
CA GLU A 24 10.72 7.69 6.79
C GLU A 24 11.82 6.71 7.23
N SER A 25 11.47 5.45 7.47
CA SER A 25 12.41 4.38 7.81
C SER A 25 11.84 3.00 7.53
N SER A 26 12.74 2.03 7.35
CA SER A 26 12.44 0.61 7.28
C SER A 26 13.42 -0.18 8.15
N GLY A 27 12.96 -1.27 8.76
CA GLY A 27 13.79 -2.10 9.64
C GLY A 27 13.12 -3.41 10.02
N ARG A 28 13.77 -4.20 10.87
CA ARG A 28 13.19 -5.45 11.37
C ARG A 28 11.96 -5.15 12.23
N CYS A 29 10.89 -5.91 12.03
CA CYS A 29 9.70 -5.78 12.86
C CYS A 29 9.98 -6.25 14.29
N PRO A 30 9.61 -5.45 15.32
CA PRO A 30 9.85 -5.82 16.72
C PRO A 30 8.97 -6.99 17.18
N ALA A 31 7.82 -7.21 16.53
CA ALA A 31 6.87 -8.26 16.91
C ALA A 31 7.18 -9.62 16.27
N ARG A 32 7.83 -9.64 15.10
CA ARG A 32 8.03 -10.84 14.28
C ARG A 32 9.32 -10.75 13.46
N ALA A 33 10.14 -11.80 13.50
CA ALA A 33 11.45 -11.81 12.86
C ALA A 33 11.40 -11.93 11.33
N ASP A 34 10.31 -12.48 10.79
CA ASP A 34 10.03 -12.67 9.36
C ASP A 34 9.32 -11.47 8.71
N TYR A 35 9.29 -10.33 9.40
CA TYR A 35 8.56 -9.13 9.00
C TYR A 35 9.48 -7.91 9.02
N ILE A 36 9.20 -6.96 8.13
CA ILE A 36 9.83 -5.65 8.06
C ILE A 36 8.82 -4.61 8.58
N GLU A 37 9.24 -3.79 9.53
CA GLU A 37 8.50 -2.58 9.93
C GLU A 37 8.82 -1.45 8.95
N ILE A 38 7.77 -0.81 8.42
CA ILE A 38 7.88 0.42 7.65
C ILE A 38 7.24 1.55 8.45
N CYS A 39 7.97 2.64 8.65
CA CYS A 39 7.46 3.88 9.20
C CYS A 39 7.16 4.86 8.06
N PHE A 40 5.89 5.20 7.92
CA PHE A 40 5.44 6.21 6.97
C PHE A 40 5.22 7.53 7.70
N ALA A 41 5.83 8.60 7.18
CA ALA A 41 5.51 9.96 7.55
C ALA A 41 4.44 10.53 6.62
N THR A 42 3.46 11.21 7.21
CA THR A 42 2.41 11.96 6.50
C THR A 42 2.29 13.35 7.12
N THR A 43 1.56 14.26 6.48
CA THR A 43 1.25 15.58 7.04
C THR A 43 0.36 15.50 8.28
N GLU A 44 -0.31 14.38 8.51
CA GLU A 44 -1.25 14.16 9.62
C GLU A 44 -0.64 13.35 10.78
N GLY A 45 0.59 12.87 10.63
CA GLY A 45 1.26 12.04 11.63
C GLY A 45 2.04 10.90 10.99
N ARG A 46 2.59 10.03 11.86
CA ARG A 46 3.28 8.81 11.42
C ARG A 46 2.34 7.62 11.52
N TRP A 47 2.48 6.70 10.58
CA TRP A 47 1.87 5.38 10.66
C TRP A 47 2.95 4.32 10.48
N LYS A 48 2.98 3.34 11.40
CA LYS A 48 3.93 2.24 11.35
C LYS A 48 3.17 0.94 11.15
N TRP A 49 3.72 0.06 10.33
CA TRP A 49 3.16 -1.26 10.15
C TRP A 49 4.23 -2.30 9.84
N CYS A 50 4.02 -3.52 10.33
CA CYS A 50 4.86 -4.66 9.98
C CYS A 50 4.26 -5.44 8.80
N PHE A 51 5.04 -5.60 7.75
CA PHE A 51 4.70 -6.38 6.57
C PHE A 51 5.55 -7.65 6.53
N PRO A 52 5.04 -8.77 5.98
CA PRO A 52 5.87 -9.93 5.69
C PRO A 52 7.07 -9.51 4.83
N GLU A 53 8.25 -10.05 5.13
CA GLU A 53 9.43 -9.83 4.30
C GLU A 53 9.15 -10.37 2.88
N PRO A 54 9.42 -9.59 1.82
CA PRO A 54 9.04 -9.97 0.46
C PRO A 54 10.06 -10.94 -0.13
N ASP A 55 9.62 -11.93 -0.90
CA ASP A 55 10.54 -12.68 -1.76
C ASP A 55 10.89 -11.78 -2.96
N PRO A 56 12.18 -11.62 -3.33
CA PRO A 56 12.55 -10.89 -4.53
C PRO A 56 11.88 -11.39 -5.83
N ALA A 57 11.34 -12.60 -5.85
CA ALA A 57 10.56 -13.13 -6.97
C ALA A 57 9.13 -12.55 -7.09
N ASP A 58 8.62 -11.86 -6.06
CA ASP A 58 7.21 -11.41 -5.98
C ASP A 58 6.94 -10.04 -6.64
N ALA A 59 7.91 -9.47 -7.36
CA ALA A 59 7.76 -8.21 -8.07
C ALA A 59 6.72 -8.33 -9.21
N LEU A 60 5.77 -7.39 -9.27
CA LEU A 60 4.81 -7.35 -10.38
C LEU A 60 5.44 -6.69 -11.61
N ASP A 61 5.10 -7.22 -12.79
CA ASP A 61 5.51 -6.69 -14.09
C ASP A 61 4.64 -5.53 -14.59
N GLU A 62 3.48 -5.27 -13.97
CA GLU A 62 2.54 -4.24 -14.42
C GLU A 62 2.89 -2.82 -13.90
N PRO A 63 2.70 -1.77 -14.73
CA PRO A 63 3.00 -0.40 -14.33
C PRO A 63 1.99 0.11 -13.30
N ILE A 64 2.38 0.10 -12.03
CA ILE A 64 1.63 0.69 -10.92
C ILE A 64 2.08 2.13 -10.70
N THR A 65 1.16 3.08 -10.79
CA THR A 65 1.49 4.51 -10.65
C THR A 65 1.57 4.97 -9.20
N ALA A 66 0.76 4.38 -8.32
CA ALA A 66 0.79 4.62 -6.89
C ALA A 66 0.12 3.46 -6.13
N LEU A 67 0.34 3.41 -4.83
CA LEU A 67 -0.29 2.45 -3.92
C LEU A 67 -1.16 3.20 -2.89
N ALA A 68 -2.32 2.63 -2.57
CA ALA A 68 -3.17 3.03 -1.45
C ALA A 68 -3.15 1.94 -0.38
N PHE A 69 -2.80 2.29 0.86
CA PHE A 69 -2.90 1.40 2.01
C PHE A 69 -4.19 1.61 2.78
N THR A 70 -4.89 0.51 3.01
CA THR A 70 -6.06 0.44 3.89
C THR A 70 -5.83 -0.60 4.99
N LEU A 71 -6.78 -0.75 5.92
CA LEU A 71 -6.77 -1.78 6.94
C LEU A 71 -8.10 -2.51 6.90
N ASP A 72 -8.05 -3.83 6.83
CA ASP A 72 -9.22 -4.69 6.96
C ASP A 72 -9.11 -5.57 8.21
N GLN A 73 -10.01 -6.55 8.35
CA GLN A 73 -10.03 -7.47 9.47
C GLN A 73 -8.80 -8.38 9.57
N TYR A 74 -7.99 -8.48 8.52
CA TYR A 74 -6.81 -9.35 8.43
C TYR A 74 -5.49 -8.57 8.43
N GLY A 75 -5.52 -7.26 8.22
CA GLY A 75 -4.36 -6.39 8.39
C GLY A 75 -4.29 -5.28 7.35
N ALA A 76 -3.09 -4.73 7.15
CA ALA A 76 -2.86 -3.70 6.16
C ALA A 76 -2.91 -4.30 4.74
N GLN A 77 -3.70 -3.68 3.87
CA GLN A 77 -3.84 -4.07 2.47
C GLN A 77 -3.30 -2.98 1.56
N ALA A 78 -2.51 -3.37 0.57
CA ALA A 78 -2.02 -2.48 -0.47
C ALA A 78 -2.92 -2.62 -1.70
N HIS A 79 -3.37 -1.50 -2.25
CA HIS A 79 -4.17 -1.45 -3.47
C HIS A 79 -3.43 -0.61 -4.52
N PRO A 80 -3.28 -1.08 -5.76
CA PRO A 80 -2.76 -0.26 -6.83
C PRO A 80 -3.75 0.85 -7.17
N ILE A 81 -3.23 2.04 -7.43
CA ILE A 81 -3.97 3.14 -8.03
C ILE A 81 -3.56 3.18 -9.51
N VAL A 82 -4.54 2.96 -10.39
CA VAL A 82 -4.38 2.99 -11.85
C VAL A 82 -5.45 3.91 -12.41
N ASP A 83 -5.06 4.92 -13.18
CA ASP A 83 -5.96 5.91 -13.77
C ASP A 83 -6.96 6.51 -12.77
N GLY A 84 -6.47 6.89 -11.59
CA GLY A 84 -7.28 7.50 -10.51
C GLY A 84 -8.27 6.54 -9.84
N THR A 85 -8.12 5.23 -10.05
CA THR A 85 -9.01 4.22 -9.50
C THR A 85 -8.25 3.25 -8.60
N ILE A 86 -8.81 2.94 -7.44
CA ILE A 86 -8.32 1.94 -6.50
C ILE A 86 -8.70 0.55 -7.02
N GLY A 87 -7.67 -0.25 -7.33
CA GLY A 87 -7.80 -1.64 -7.74
C GLY A 87 -7.96 -2.63 -6.57
N PRO A 88 -8.05 -3.93 -6.87
CA PRO A 88 -8.09 -4.97 -5.85
C PRO A 88 -6.81 -4.99 -5.02
N ALA A 89 -6.91 -5.47 -3.77
CA ALA A 89 -5.74 -5.62 -2.91
C ALA A 89 -4.72 -6.57 -3.58
N ILE A 90 -3.45 -6.18 -3.53
CA ILE A 90 -2.31 -7.03 -3.92
C ILE A 90 -1.61 -7.55 -2.67
N LEU A 91 -0.82 -8.62 -2.84
CA LEU A 91 -0.04 -9.19 -1.77
C LEU A 91 0.96 -8.16 -1.23
N SER A 92 1.12 -8.11 0.10
CA SER A 92 2.14 -7.26 0.72
C SER A 92 3.55 -7.57 0.21
N ALA A 93 3.80 -8.85 -0.12
CA ALA A 93 5.06 -9.30 -0.71
C ALA A 93 5.35 -8.65 -2.08
N SER A 94 4.30 -8.33 -2.85
CA SER A 94 4.42 -7.58 -4.11
C SER A 94 4.48 -6.07 -3.89
N ALA A 95 3.68 -5.55 -2.95
CA ALA A 95 3.62 -4.11 -2.69
C ALA A 95 4.91 -3.56 -2.06
N LEU A 96 5.53 -4.33 -1.16
CA LEU A 96 6.65 -3.85 -0.36
C LEU A 96 7.91 -3.54 -1.18
N PRO A 97 8.34 -4.38 -2.15
CA PRO A 97 9.40 -4.02 -3.09
C PRO A 97 9.13 -2.69 -3.82
N MET A 98 7.88 -2.43 -4.22
CA MET A 98 7.50 -1.17 -4.89
C MET A 98 7.61 0.03 -3.95
N VAL A 99 7.14 -0.12 -2.71
CA VAL A 99 7.28 0.92 -1.67
C VAL A 99 8.75 1.24 -1.45
N LEU A 100 9.61 0.22 -1.33
CA LEU A 100 11.05 0.39 -1.12
C LEU A 100 11.76 0.96 -2.36
N ALA A 101 11.25 0.69 -3.57
CA ALA A 101 11.71 1.28 -4.82
C ALA A 101 11.23 2.73 -5.02
N GLY A 102 10.40 3.26 -4.11
CA GLY A 102 9.94 4.66 -4.13
C GLY A 102 8.62 4.90 -4.86
N THR A 103 7.84 3.87 -5.15
CA THR A 103 6.48 4.04 -5.69
C THR A 103 5.65 4.94 -4.77
N PRO A 104 4.93 5.95 -5.30
CA PRO A 104 4.12 6.84 -4.49
C PRO A 104 3.11 6.09 -3.61
N VAL A 105 3.05 6.44 -2.34
CA VAL A 105 2.18 5.80 -1.35
C VAL A 105 1.16 6.79 -0.79
N HIS A 106 -0.08 6.33 -0.67
CA HIS A 106 -1.16 6.99 0.03
C HIS A 106 -1.67 6.08 1.14
N ILE A 107 -1.99 6.63 2.31
CA ILE A 107 -2.49 5.88 3.46
C ILE A 107 -3.89 6.39 3.77
N ALA A 108 -4.83 5.49 4.03
CA ALA A 108 -6.15 5.88 4.49
C ALA A 108 -6.02 6.71 5.79
N ARG A 109 -6.54 7.94 5.81
CA ARG A 109 -6.32 8.90 6.92
C ARG A 109 -6.67 8.34 8.29
N ARG A 110 -7.71 7.49 8.36
CA ARG A 110 -8.11 6.78 9.59
C ARG A 110 -6.96 6.01 10.26
N LEU A 111 -5.99 5.50 9.50
CA LEU A 111 -4.86 4.75 10.04
C LEU A 111 -3.82 5.63 10.71
N VAL A 112 -3.64 6.85 10.21
CA VAL A 112 -2.75 7.84 10.80
C VAL A 112 -3.35 8.39 12.10
N LEU A 113 -4.67 8.56 12.14
CA LEU A 113 -5.38 9.07 13.31
C LEU A 113 -5.47 8.07 14.47
N LEU A 114 -5.48 6.76 14.19
CA LEU A 114 -5.54 5.70 15.20
C LEU A 114 -4.22 5.48 15.96
N CYS A 115 -3.11 6.03 15.47
CA CYS A 115 -1.78 5.89 16.09
C CYS A 115 -1.36 7.10 16.93
N ARG A 116 -2.28 8.03 17.22
CA ARG A 116 -2.07 9.16 18.14
C ARG A 116 -2.49 8.79 19.56
#